data_AF-A0A753A3G5-F1
#
_entry.id   AF-A0A753A3G5-F1
#
_cell.length_a   1.000
_cell.length_b   1.000
_cell.length_c   1.000
_cell.angle_alpha   90.00
_cell.angle_beta   90.00
_cell.angle_gamma   90.00
#
_symmetry.space_group_name_H-M   'P 1'
#
loop_
_entity.id
_entity.type
_entity.pdbx_description
1 polymer ?
#
loop_
_entity_poly.entity_id
_entity_poly.type
_entity_poly.pdbx_seq_one_letter_code
_entity_poly.pdbx_strand_id
1 'polypeptide(L)'
;MNFKSIWNIWYPLPDKLSCQTSYTLEDAEQKLNHALEKNEQMHGTIEPLRVTVRYDFRRCDGRKLTASFNGRWHETPVGVTLEGQTSPSTFGPLVITIALLMALGMEILTLANLVGRFIGGIFSPLDNIVSGPEINWPLIVILLGFPPIFLAIATGILALLNAVEREQKQQLLRFIRDALK
;
A
#
# COMPACT_ATOMS: atom_id res chain seq x y z
N MET A 1 -1.79 -18.70 -11.13
CA MET A 1 -1.47 -17.39 -10.50
C MET A 1 -2.06 -17.39 -9.09
N ASN A 2 -1.25 -17.29 -8.05
CA ASN A 2 -1.69 -17.53 -6.67
C ASN A 2 -2.36 -16.26 -6.10
N PHE A 3 -3.64 -16.33 -5.68
CA PHE A 3 -4.40 -15.18 -5.15
C PHE A 3 -3.63 -14.43 -4.06
N LYS A 4 -2.90 -15.17 -3.22
CA LYS A 4 -2.03 -14.63 -2.17
C LYS A 4 -0.93 -13.71 -2.70
N SER A 5 -0.40 -14.00 -3.90
CA SER A 5 0.63 -13.18 -4.53
C SER A 5 0.07 -11.83 -5.02
N ILE A 6 -1.16 -11.82 -5.55
CA ILE A 6 -1.82 -10.59 -5.99
C ILE A 6 -2.23 -9.78 -4.75
N TRP A 7 -2.77 -10.45 -3.73
CA TRP A 7 -3.13 -9.79 -2.47
C TRP A 7 -1.94 -9.07 -1.83
N ASN A 8 -0.74 -9.66 -1.87
CA ASN A 8 0.47 -9.02 -1.35
C ASN A 8 0.95 -7.81 -2.17
N ILE A 9 0.52 -7.68 -3.44
CA ILE A 9 0.75 -6.46 -4.24
C ILE A 9 -0.19 -5.34 -3.77
N TRP A 10 -1.41 -5.68 -3.35
CA TRP A 10 -2.36 -4.69 -2.87
C TRP A 10 -2.13 -4.34 -1.40
N TYR A 11 -1.73 -5.31 -0.59
CA TYR A 11 -1.51 -5.14 0.84
C TYR A 11 -0.19 -5.79 1.24
N PRO A 12 0.95 -5.09 1.03
CA PRO A 12 2.25 -5.62 1.39
C PRO A 12 2.34 -5.81 2.90
N LEU A 13 2.83 -6.98 3.33
CA LEU A 13 3.07 -7.22 4.74
C LEU A 13 4.20 -6.31 5.25
N PRO A 14 4.11 -5.82 6.49
CA PRO A 14 5.21 -5.13 7.15
C PRO A 14 6.48 -5.98 7.16
N ASP A 15 7.61 -5.40 6.73
CA ASP A 15 8.91 -6.04 6.93
C ASP A 15 9.27 -5.97 8.41
N LYS A 16 9.63 -7.11 8.99
CA LYS A 16 10.04 -7.24 10.39
C LYS A 16 11.57 -7.24 10.50
N LEU A 17 12.07 -6.64 11.56
CA LEU A 17 13.47 -6.69 11.95
C LEU A 17 13.57 -7.22 13.37
N SER A 18 14.48 -8.17 13.59
CA SER A 18 15.00 -8.54 14.89
C SER A 18 16.52 -8.46 14.79
N CYS A 19 17.13 -7.61 15.60
CA CYS A 19 18.57 -7.37 15.60
C CYS A 19 19.08 -7.48 17.04
N GLN A 20 19.90 -8.50 17.31
CA GLN A 20 20.52 -8.69 18.61
C GLN A 20 21.90 -8.02 18.64
N THR A 21 22.20 -7.35 19.74
CA THR A 21 23.51 -6.72 19.98
C THR A 21 24.03 -7.17 21.35
N SER A 22 25.36 -7.16 21.51
CA SER A 22 26.02 -7.43 22.79
C SER A 22 26.17 -6.18 23.66
N TYR A 23 25.64 -5.03 23.20
CA TYR A 23 25.75 -3.76 23.91
C TYR A 23 24.77 -3.70 25.08
N THR A 24 25.02 -2.78 26.01
CA THR A 24 23.98 -2.37 26.96
C THR A 24 22.89 -1.57 26.25
N LEU A 25 21.73 -1.41 26.88
CA LEU A 25 20.64 -0.58 26.32
C LEU A 25 21.14 0.84 26.02
N GLU A 26 21.82 1.47 26.98
CA GLU A 26 22.33 2.84 26.87
C GLU A 26 23.33 2.99 25.71
N ASP A 27 24.27 2.04 25.58
CA ASP A 27 25.25 2.05 24.47
C ASP A 27 24.57 1.87 23.11
N ALA A 28 23.58 0.98 23.03
CA ALA A 28 22.83 0.73 21.79
C ALA A 28 22.00 1.95 21.37
N GLU A 29 21.38 2.64 22.33
CA GLU A 29 20.65 3.88 22.10
C GLU A 29 21.58 5.01 21.65
N GLN A 30 22.73 5.16 22.30
CA GLN A 30 23.70 6.19 21.95
C GLN A 30 24.27 5.97 20.55
N LYS A 31 24.60 4.73 20.18
CA LYS A 31 25.07 4.39 18.81
C LYS A 31 24.03 4.70 17.75
N LEU A 32 22.78 4.32 17.99
CA LEU A 32 21.71 4.56 17.03
C LEU A 32 21.38 6.05 16.92
N ASN A 33 21.39 6.81 18.03
CA ASN A 33 21.24 8.27 18.00
C ASN A 33 22.38 8.94 17.22
N HIS A 34 23.62 8.54 17.46
CA HIS A 34 24.77 9.08 16.74
C HIS A 34 24.71 8.78 15.24
N ALA A 35 24.24 7.58 14.85
CA ALA A 35 24.03 7.24 13.45
C ALA A 35 22.95 8.10 12.79
N LEU A 36 21.87 8.43 13.52
CA LEU A 36 20.80 9.31 13.06
C LEU A 36 21.29 10.76 12.88
N GLU A 37 22.05 11.30 13.82
CA GLU A 37 22.62 12.65 13.71
C GLU A 37 23.53 12.80 12.49
N LYS A 38 24.26 11.75 12.14
CA LYS A 38 25.16 11.74 10.99
C LYS A 38 24.42 11.65 9.64
N ASN A 39 23.16 11.27 9.63
CA ASN A 39 22.40 11.02 8.41
C ASN A 39 21.27 12.03 8.22
N GLU A 40 21.45 13.00 7.33
CA GLU A 40 20.46 14.04 7.05
C GLU A 40 19.11 13.52 6.52
N GLN A 41 19.05 12.30 5.99
CA GLN A 41 17.84 11.70 5.42
C GLN A 41 17.09 10.80 6.42
N MET A 42 17.70 10.50 7.57
CA MET A 42 17.11 9.63 8.58
C MET A 42 16.88 10.40 9.86
N HIS A 43 15.66 10.34 10.35
CA HIS A 43 15.24 11.03 11.55
C HIS A 43 14.56 10.03 12.47
N GLY A 44 14.82 10.11 13.76
CA GLY A 44 14.19 9.18 14.68
C GLY A 44 14.08 9.72 16.08
N THR A 45 13.20 9.08 16.84
CA THR A 45 13.08 9.27 18.27
C THR A 45 13.41 7.94 18.91
N ILE A 46 14.44 7.94 19.75
CA ILE A 46 14.88 6.79 20.54
C ILE A 46 14.46 7.06 21.97
N GLU A 47 13.53 6.25 22.46
CA GLU A 47 13.08 6.20 23.84
C GLU A 47 13.53 4.87 24.46
N PRO A 48 13.68 4.81 25.81
CA PRO A 48 14.15 3.63 26.55
C PRO A 48 13.50 2.29 26.17
N LEU A 49 12.26 2.32 25.67
CA LEU A 49 11.47 1.14 25.31
C LEU A 49 11.00 1.15 23.86
N ARG A 50 11.22 2.22 23.12
CA ARG A 50 10.66 2.42 21.77
C ARG A 50 11.64 3.12 20.86
N VAL A 51 11.81 2.56 19.69
CA VAL A 51 12.61 3.15 18.62
C VAL A 51 11.68 3.46 17.46
N THR A 52 11.61 4.73 17.10
CA THR A 52 10.94 5.16 15.87
C THR A 52 11.99 5.75 14.94
N VAL A 53 12.27 5.11 13.81
CA VAL A 53 13.16 5.67 12.77
C VAL A 53 12.33 5.94 11.53
N ARG A 54 12.52 7.12 10.95
CA ARG A 54 11.88 7.58 9.72
C ARG A 54 12.96 7.85 8.69
N TYR A 55 12.73 7.37 7.48
CA TYR A 55 13.53 7.68 6.32
C TYR A 55 12.73 8.62 5.43
N ASP A 56 13.19 9.86 5.32
CA ASP A 56 12.60 10.90 4.49
C ASP A 56 13.37 10.96 3.17
N PHE A 57 12.76 10.51 2.08
CA PHE A 57 13.36 10.66 0.75
C PHE A 57 12.51 11.59 -0.11
N ARG A 58 13.20 12.45 -0.88
CA ARG A 58 12.57 13.28 -1.91
C ARG A 58 12.45 12.49 -3.19
N ARG A 59 11.23 12.36 -3.71
CA ARG A 59 11.03 11.98 -5.12
C ARG A 59 11.46 13.13 -6.03
N CYS A 60 11.71 12.80 -7.31
CA CYS A 60 11.92 13.79 -8.38
C CYS A 60 10.74 14.78 -8.51
N ASP A 61 9.53 14.41 -8.06
CA ASP A 61 8.33 15.24 -8.01
C ASP A 61 8.24 16.14 -6.75
N GLY A 62 9.30 16.24 -5.95
CA GLY A 62 9.36 17.08 -4.74
C GLY A 62 8.54 16.57 -3.54
N ARG A 63 7.64 15.60 -3.74
CA ARG A 63 6.90 14.94 -2.65
C ARG A 63 7.85 14.13 -1.77
N LYS A 64 7.77 14.37 -0.46
CA LYS A 64 8.43 13.54 0.55
C LYS A 64 7.61 12.29 0.78
N LEU A 65 8.27 11.15 0.69
CA LEU A 65 7.73 9.88 1.16
C LEU A 65 8.51 9.46 2.38
N THR A 66 7.79 8.92 3.35
CA THR A 66 8.32 8.57 4.64
C THR A 66 8.15 7.06 4.85
N ALA A 67 9.26 6.35 4.98
CA ALA A 67 9.24 4.99 5.48
C ALA A 67 9.54 5.05 6.97
N SER A 68 8.70 4.44 7.81
CA SER A 68 8.94 4.41 9.25
C SER A 68 9.15 2.99 9.75
N PHE A 69 10.05 2.84 10.70
CA PHE A 69 10.30 1.64 11.49
C PHE A 69 9.87 1.94 12.92
N ASN A 70 9.03 1.07 13.47
CA ASN A 70 8.62 1.10 14.86
C ASN A 70 9.12 -0.18 15.53
N GLY A 71 10.05 -0.04 16.47
CA GLY A 71 10.62 -1.15 17.23
C GLY A 71 10.60 -0.91 18.73
N ARG A 72 10.92 -1.96 19.47
CA ARG A 72 11.11 -1.96 20.92
C ARG A 72 12.36 -2.72 21.28
N TRP A 73 13.06 -2.21 22.28
CA TRP A 73 14.17 -2.90 22.90
C TRP A 73 13.66 -4.01 23.81
N HIS A 74 14.36 -5.13 23.78
CA HIS A 74 14.15 -6.26 24.66
C HIS A 74 15.49 -6.64 25.25
N GLU A 75 15.61 -6.60 26.57
CA GLU A 75 16.81 -7.09 27.24
C GLU A 75 16.92 -8.61 27.12
N THR A 76 18.13 -9.07 26.85
CA THR A 76 18.48 -10.48 26.76
C THR A 76 19.67 -10.76 27.68
N PRO A 77 19.91 -12.03 28.07
CA PRO A 77 21.01 -12.36 28.98
C PRO A 77 22.42 -11.98 28.48
N VAL A 78 22.55 -11.66 27.20
CA VAL A 78 23.82 -11.39 26.50
C VAL A 78 23.90 -9.94 25.97
N GLY A 79 22.87 -9.11 26.19
CA GLY A 79 22.78 -7.75 25.65
C GLY A 79 21.34 -7.32 25.35
N VAL A 80 21.11 -6.54 24.30
CA VAL A 80 19.76 -6.07 23.90
C VAL A 80 19.37 -6.51 22.49
N THR A 81 18.09 -6.79 22.30
CA THR A 81 17.49 -7.10 21.00
C THR A 81 16.50 -6.02 20.60
N LEU A 82 16.69 -5.43 19.42
CA LEU A 82 15.74 -4.52 18.81
C LEU A 82 14.77 -5.30 17.93
N GLU A 83 13.50 -5.32 18.30
CA GLU A 83 12.45 -5.96 17.50
C GLU A 83 11.41 -4.95 17.03
N GLY A 84 11.07 -4.98 15.75
CA GLY A 84 10.11 -4.04 15.21
C GLY A 84 9.64 -4.36 13.81
N GLN A 85 8.80 -3.49 13.28
CA GLN A 85 8.26 -3.60 11.95
C GLN A 85 8.19 -2.25 11.25
N THR A 86 8.26 -2.29 9.93
CA THR A 86 8.06 -1.10 9.10
C THR A 86 6.57 -0.76 8.99
N SER A 87 6.24 0.52 8.74
CA SER A 87 4.86 0.92 8.53
C SER A 87 4.29 0.32 7.24
N PRO A 88 3.02 -0.14 7.28
CA PRO A 88 2.34 -0.57 6.07
C PRO A 88 1.96 0.66 5.23
N SER A 89 2.16 0.56 3.92
CA SER A 89 1.68 1.56 2.95
C SER A 89 0.27 1.18 2.51
N THR A 90 -0.71 1.50 3.36
CA THR A 90 -2.12 1.13 3.11
C THR A 90 -2.91 2.20 2.37
N PHE A 91 -2.40 3.42 2.22
CA PHE A 91 -3.20 4.54 1.70
C PHE A 91 -3.51 4.42 0.20
N GLY A 92 -2.50 4.12 -0.64
CA GLY A 92 -2.69 3.98 -2.10
C GLY A 92 -3.67 2.86 -2.49
N PRO A 93 -3.49 1.63 -1.98
CA PRO A 93 -4.39 0.51 -2.26
C PRO A 93 -5.85 0.77 -1.84
N LEU A 94 -6.05 1.49 -0.72
CA LEU A 94 -7.38 1.79 -0.19
C LEU A 94 -8.16 2.74 -1.12
N VAL A 95 -7.51 3.79 -1.64
CA VAL A 95 -8.11 4.71 -2.62
C VAL A 95 -8.51 3.96 -3.90
N ILE A 96 -7.63 3.10 -4.41
CA ILE A 96 -7.91 2.32 -5.63
C ILE A 96 -9.05 1.32 -5.38
N THR A 97 -9.08 0.68 -4.21
CA THR A 97 -10.17 -0.25 -3.83
C THR A 97 -11.51 0.48 -3.78
N ILE A 98 -11.56 1.70 -3.21
CA ILE A 98 -12.78 2.52 -3.19
C ILE A 98 -13.21 2.90 -4.62
N ALA A 99 -12.26 3.31 -5.47
CA ALA A 99 -12.56 3.66 -6.86
C ALA A 99 -13.12 2.46 -7.66
N LEU A 100 -12.56 1.26 -7.45
CA LEU A 100 -13.07 0.03 -8.06
C LEU A 100 -14.47 -0.34 -7.56
N LEU A 101 -14.74 -0.20 -6.26
CA LEU A 101 -16.08 -0.44 -5.70
C LEU A 101 -17.12 0.51 -6.31
N MET A 102 -16.76 1.79 -6.51
CA MET A 102 -17.64 2.74 -7.19
C MET A 102 -17.86 2.38 -8.67
N ALA A 103 -16.80 1.98 -9.39
CA ALA A 103 -16.89 1.57 -10.78
C ALA A 103 -17.77 0.31 -10.94
N LEU A 104 -17.61 -0.67 -10.06
CA LEU A 104 -18.38 -1.91 -10.06
C LEU A 104 -19.86 -1.66 -9.72
N GLY A 105 -20.13 -0.71 -8.82
CA GLY A 105 -21.50 -0.24 -8.57
C GLY A 105 -22.17 0.37 -9.81
N MET A 106 -21.42 1.15 -10.60
CA MET A 106 -21.91 1.71 -11.87
C MET A 106 -22.12 0.62 -12.93
N GLU A 107 -21.23 -0.36 -13.04
CA GLU A 107 -21.41 -1.50 -13.94
C GLU A 107 -22.69 -2.29 -13.61
N ILE A 108 -22.91 -2.62 -12.33
CA ILE A 108 -24.13 -3.32 -11.90
C ILE A 108 -25.39 -2.52 -12.25
N LEU A 109 -25.37 -1.20 -12.05
CA LEU A 109 -26.50 -0.33 -12.40
C LEU A 109 -26.75 -0.31 -13.92
N THR A 110 -25.69 -0.24 -14.72
CA THR A 110 -25.82 -0.30 -16.19
C THR A 110 -26.32 -1.66 -16.67
N LEU A 111 -25.86 -2.76 -16.07
CA LEU A 111 -26.30 -4.11 -16.40
C LEU A 111 -27.77 -4.32 -16.00
N ALA A 112 -28.18 -3.86 -14.81
CA ALA A 112 -29.56 -3.92 -14.34
C ALA A 112 -30.51 -3.12 -15.26
N ASN A 113 -30.10 -1.92 -15.70
CA ASN A 113 -30.85 -1.13 -16.69
C ASN A 113 -30.95 -1.84 -18.05
N LEU A 114 -29.90 -2.53 -18.49
CA LEU A 114 -29.90 -3.29 -19.74
C LEU A 114 -30.85 -4.50 -19.67
N VAL A 115 -30.78 -5.26 -18.57
CA VAL A 115 -31.63 -6.44 -18.32
C VAL A 115 -33.09 -6.03 -18.16
N GLY A 116 -33.39 -4.97 -17.40
CA GLY A 116 -34.74 -4.44 -17.24
C GLY A 116 -35.39 -4.03 -18.58
N ARG A 117 -34.59 -3.46 -19.51
CA ARG A 117 -35.06 -3.15 -20.88
C ARG A 117 -35.24 -4.38 -21.75
N PHE A 118 -34.34 -5.37 -21.66
CA PHE A 118 -34.48 -6.63 -22.41
C PHE A 118 -35.72 -7.42 -21.97
N ILE A 119 -35.95 -7.53 -20.66
CA ILE A 119 -37.15 -8.19 -20.11
C ILE A 119 -38.41 -7.37 -20.45
N GLY A 120 -38.38 -6.04 -20.32
CA GLY A 120 -39.50 -5.17 -20.70
C GLY A 120 -39.86 -5.24 -22.19
N GLY A 121 -38.87 -5.47 -23.07
CA GLY A 121 -39.05 -5.65 -24.51
C GLY A 121 -39.53 -7.05 -24.91
N ILE A 122 -39.26 -8.08 -24.11
CA ILE A 122 -39.74 -9.45 -24.35
C ILE A 122 -41.19 -9.63 -23.83
N PHE A 123 -41.57 -8.94 -22.75
CA PHE A 123 -42.90 -9.06 -22.14
C PHE A 123 -43.93 -8.00 -22.58
N SER A 124 -43.55 -7.03 -23.43
CA SER A 124 -44.47 -6.01 -23.94
C SER A 124 -44.61 -6.03 -25.47
N PRO A 125 -45.48 -6.86 -26.07
CA PRO A 125 -46.19 -6.45 -27.25
C PRO A 125 -47.47 -5.78 -26.75
N LEU A 126 -47.54 -4.45 -26.76
CA LEU A 126 -48.73 -3.64 -26.96
C LEU A 126 -48.47 -2.23 -26.40
N ASP A 127 -48.53 -1.27 -27.30
CA ASP A 127 -48.95 0.11 -27.05
C ASP A 127 -48.24 0.87 -25.93
N ASN A 128 -46.97 1.22 -26.18
CA ASN A 128 -46.58 2.62 -26.32
C ASN A 128 -45.07 2.70 -26.52
N ILE A 129 -44.69 3.38 -27.59
CA ILE A 129 -43.32 3.81 -27.89
C ILE A 129 -42.91 4.78 -26.77
N VAL A 130 -42.46 4.24 -25.63
CA VAL A 130 -41.63 5.00 -24.71
C VAL A 130 -40.23 4.95 -25.31
N SER A 131 -39.91 6.01 -26.05
CA SER A 131 -38.58 6.35 -26.52
C SER A 131 -37.64 6.48 -25.33
N GLY A 132 -37.20 5.35 -24.77
CA GLY A 132 -36.12 5.34 -23.79
C GLY A 132 -34.85 5.88 -24.46
N PRO A 133 -33.97 6.61 -23.73
CA PRO A 133 -32.74 7.15 -24.31
C PRO A 133 -31.99 6.06 -25.10
N GLU A 134 -31.56 6.42 -26.32
CA GLU A 134 -30.83 5.54 -27.22
C GLU A 134 -29.67 4.87 -26.49
N ILE A 135 -29.55 3.55 -26.68
CA ILE A 135 -28.48 2.78 -26.07
C ILE A 135 -27.17 3.17 -26.76
N ASN A 136 -26.33 3.92 -26.06
CA ASN A 136 -24.98 4.21 -26.49
C ASN A 136 -24.11 2.97 -26.26
N TRP A 137 -24.20 2.02 -27.21
CA TRP A 137 -23.40 0.78 -27.23
C TRP A 137 -21.89 1.04 -27.06
N PRO A 138 -21.29 2.06 -27.70
CA PRO A 138 -19.91 2.46 -27.41
C PRO A 138 -19.66 2.75 -25.93
N LEU A 139 -20.57 3.49 -25.27
CA LEU A 139 -20.44 3.82 -23.85
C LEU A 139 -20.52 2.55 -22.96
N ILE A 140 -21.39 1.60 -23.28
CA ILE A 140 -21.54 0.34 -22.54
C ILE A 140 -20.29 -0.54 -22.67
N VAL A 141 -19.75 -0.67 -23.89
CA VAL A 141 -18.51 -1.42 -24.12
C VAL A 141 -17.33 -0.78 -23.38
N ILE A 142 -17.26 0.55 -23.35
CA ILE A 142 -16.26 1.27 -22.55
C ILE A 142 -16.49 1.00 -21.06
N LEU A 143 -17.73 1.07 -20.56
CA LEU A 143 -18.05 0.83 -19.16
C LEU A 143 -17.73 -0.60 -18.69
N LEU A 144 -17.92 -1.61 -19.54
CA LEU A 144 -17.59 -3.02 -19.24
C LEU A 144 -16.09 -3.33 -19.40
N GLY A 145 -15.41 -2.68 -20.35
CA GLY A 145 -13.98 -2.89 -20.60
C GLY A 145 -13.08 -2.07 -19.66
N PHE A 146 -13.55 -0.93 -19.17
CA PHE A 146 -12.75 0.01 -18.39
C PHE A 146 -12.33 -0.55 -17.03
N PRO A 147 -13.21 -1.18 -16.20
CA PRO A 147 -12.81 -1.70 -14.90
C PRO A 147 -11.74 -2.79 -14.90
N PRO A 148 -11.78 -3.82 -15.78
CA PRO A 148 -10.69 -4.81 -15.82
C PRO A 148 -9.37 -4.23 -16.35
N ILE A 149 -9.41 -3.32 -17.33
CA ILE A 149 -8.20 -2.64 -17.85
C ILE A 149 -7.61 -1.73 -16.77
N PHE A 150 -8.45 -0.94 -16.11
CA PHE A 150 -8.05 -0.05 -15.02
C PHE A 150 -7.45 -0.86 -13.85
N LEU A 151 -8.06 -1.98 -13.49
CA LEU A 151 -7.54 -2.89 -12.46
C LEU A 151 -6.15 -3.41 -12.81
N ALA A 152 -5.91 -3.81 -14.06
CA ALA A 152 -4.62 -4.31 -14.52
C ALA A 152 -3.54 -3.22 -14.45
N ILE A 153 -3.85 -2.01 -14.94
CA ILE A 153 -2.93 -0.86 -14.88
C ILE A 153 -2.64 -0.47 -13.43
N ALA A 154 -3.68 -0.37 -12.59
CA ALA A 154 -3.53 -0.02 -11.18
C ALA A 154 -2.69 -1.07 -10.43
N THR A 155 -2.89 -2.35 -10.71
CA THR A 155 -2.07 -3.44 -10.14
C THR A 155 -0.61 -3.32 -10.56
N GLY A 156 -0.33 -2.99 -11.83
CA GLY A 156 1.03 -2.77 -12.32
C GLY A 156 1.72 -1.57 -11.66
N ILE A 157 1.01 -0.46 -11.52
CA ILE A 157 1.51 0.75 -10.82
C ILE A 157 1.78 0.43 -9.34
N LEU A 158 0.86 -0.24 -8.66
CA LEU A 158 1.05 -0.67 -7.26
C LEU A 158 2.25 -1.61 -7.10
N ALA A 159 2.45 -2.56 -8.02
CA ALA A 159 3.60 -3.45 -7.98
C ALA A 159 4.92 -2.68 -8.07
N LEU A 160 4.98 -1.67 -8.95
CA LEU A 160 6.16 -0.82 -9.12
C LEU A 160 6.41 0.08 -7.91
N LEU A 161 5.35 0.69 -7.35
CA LEU A 161 5.43 1.48 -6.13
C LEU A 161 5.90 0.64 -4.94
N ASN A 162 5.37 -0.58 -4.79
CA ASN A 162 5.77 -1.49 -3.74
C ASN A 162 7.22 -1.95 -3.88
N ALA A 163 7.72 -2.15 -5.10
CA ALA A 163 9.12 -2.51 -5.32
C ALA A 163 10.06 -1.40 -4.81
N VAL A 164 9.76 -0.14 -5.16
CA VAL A 164 10.51 1.04 -4.70
C VAL A 164 10.42 1.18 -3.17
N GLU A 165 9.21 1.07 -2.60
CA GLU A 165 9.04 1.13 -1.14
C GLU A 165 9.79 0.00 -0.43
N ARG A 166 9.83 -1.20 -1.01
CA ARG A 166 10.53 -2.35 -0.41
C ARG A 166 12.04 -2.13 -0.39
N GLU A 167 12.61 -1.61 -1.45
CA GLU A 167 14.03 -1.23 -1.47
C GLU A 167 14.36 -0.21 -0.37
N GLN A 168 13.48 0.76 -0.16
CA GLN A 168 13.65 1.80 0.85
C GLN A 168 13.49 1.27 2.28
N LYS A 169 12.49 0.43 2.52
CA LYS A 169 12.35 -0.30 3.78
C LYS A 169 13.59 -1.14 4.06
N GLN A 170 14.13 -1.83 3.05
CA GLN A 170 15.37 -2.56 3.20
C GLN A 170 16.58 -1.66 3.52
N GLN A 171 16.70 -0.50 2.89
CA GLN A 171 17.75 0.48 3.21
C GLN A 171 17.65 0.96 4.66
N LEU A 172 16.44 1.32 5.11
CA LEU A 172 16.17 1.69 6.50
C LEU A 172 16.56 0.56 7.48
N LEU A 173 16.15 -0.68 7.18
CA LEU A 173 16.48 -1.83 8.03
C LEU A 173 17.98 -2.16 8.03
N ARG A 174 18.67 -1.99 6.89
CA ARG A 174 20.13 -2.16 6.81
C ARG A 174 20.85 -1.11 7.64
N PHE A 175 20.43 0.15 7.55
CA PHE A 175 20.99 1.23 8.36
C PHE A 175 20.88 0.93 9.86
N ILE A 176 19.69 0.52 10.34
CA ILE A 176 19.51 0.17 11.76
C ILE A 176 20.43 -0.99 12.15
N ARG A 177 20.55 -2.01 11.30
CA ARG A 177 21.42 -3.16 11.55
C ARG A 177 22.89 -2.76 11.59
N ASP A 178 23.35 -1.92 10.67
CA ASP A 178 24.75 -1.51 10.56
C ASP A 178 25.14 -0.54 11.69
N ALA A 179 24.20 0.25 12.19
CA ALA A 179 24.42 1.08 13.38
C ALA A 179 24.56 0.27 14.67
N LEU A 180 23.98 -0.94 14.69
CA LEU A 180 23.87 -1.80 15.88
C LEU A 180 24.80 -3.03 15.87
N LYS A 181 25.57 -3.24 14.81
CA LYS A 181 26.70 -4.18 14.78
C LYS A 181 27.95 -3.50 15.35
#